data_AF-A0A924ZF98-F1
#
_entry.id   AF-A0A924ZF98-F1
#
_cell.length_a   1.000
_cell.length_b   1.000
_cell.length_c   1.000
_cell.angle_alpha   90.00
_cell.angle_beta   90.00
_cell.angle_gamma   90.00
#
_symmetry.space_group_name_H-M   'P 1'
#
loop_
_entity.id
_entity.type
_entity.pdbx_description
1 polymer ?
#
loop_
_entity_poly.entity_id
_entity_poly.type
_entity_poly.pdbx_seq_one_letter_code
_entity_poly.pdbx_strand_id
1 'polypeptide(L)'
;GARFRAGPQSAGADPGPACYRRGGPLAVADANVMVGKIQPAYFPSVFGPRANEPLDAQVVLDKFTDTAAEIERATGARRTPEEVAEGFIDIAVGAMANAIKKISVARGYDVTRYTLQCFGGAGGQHACRVADALGMTRVFAHPLGGVLSAYGMGLADQSVMREAAVELPLAVAMREVATRVDALAAIATDELQRQGTGGGQVQVHRRVHVRYEGTDSALVVPFVSNDGSAGQIQSAFEAAYRQRFAFLMAERRLIVEAVSVEAVAQGDAPAEATHPLLAAQPAPAADTVRMFSAGRWWDAALVVREQTRPGHVIAGPAIIAEKNATTVVEPGWQARVTAFDHLVLDRVQPRESRVAIGTSVDPVMLEVFNNLFMNIAEQMGLQLQNTAYSVNIKERLDFSCALFDAQCNLIANAPHMPVHLGSMSESIKTVVARNAGTMRPGDVYVLNDPYHGGTHLPDVTVVTPVWDSADATILFYVGSRGHHADIGGLTPGTMSPSATRIEEEGVQIDNVKLVDRGVLREAEMLALLYSGAHPSRNPQQNMADLKAQIAANEKGVQELRKMVEQFGLAVVQAYMGHVQDNAEESVRRVITRLKDGEFTLMLDNGAQISVAIRVDTKNRSAEIDFTGTSAQQT
;
A
#
# COMPACT_ATOMS: atom_id res chain seq x y z
N GLY A 1 -6.45 -12.63 -21.97
CA GLY A 1 -6.00 -13.25 -20.70
C GLY A 1 -7.20 -13.43 -19.80
N ALA A 2 -7.23 -14.42 -18.91
CA ALA A 2 -8.40 -14.73 -18.06
C ALA A 2 -8.64 -13.75 -16.89
N ARG A 3 -7.96 -12.60 -16.87
CA ARG A 3 -8.06 -11.58 -15.82
C ARG A 3 -8.55 -10.27 -16.40
N PHE A 4 -9.49 -9.63 -15.72
CA PHE A 4 -9.83 -8.22 -15.94
C PHE A 4 -8.72 -7.32 -15.39
N ARG A 5 -8.41 -6.24 -16.09
CA ARG A 5 -7.45 -5.21 -15.65
C ARG A 5 -7.99 -3.83 -15.99
N ALA A 6 -7.87 -2.88 -15.06
CA ALA A 6 -8.18 -1.47 -15.29
C ALA A 6 -6.96 -0.63 -14.88
N GLY A 7 -6.40 0.12 -15.82
CA GLY A 7 -5.15 0.87 -15.63
C GLY A 7 -3.87 0.01 -15.74
N PRO A 8 -2.67 0.61 -15.58
CA PRO A 8 -2.43 2.03 -15.25
C PRO A 8 -2.60 2.98 -16.45
N GLN A 9 -2.74 2.44 -17.66
CA GLN A 9 -2.99 3.25 -18.87
C GLN A 9 -4.34 3.96 -18.78
N SER A 10 -4.37 5.23 -19.20
CA SER A 10 -5.57 6.07 -19.22
C SER A 10 -5.97 6.38 -20.66
N ALA A 11 -7.28 6.42 -20.93
CA ALA A 11 -7.82 6.89 -22.21
C ALA A 11 -7.73 8.42 -22.36
N GLY A 12 -7.41 9.15 -21.28
CA GLY A 12 -7.34 10.61 -21.27
C GLY A 12 -8.69 11.26 -21.59
N ALA A 13 -8.64 12.47 -22.15
CA ALA A 13 -9.80 13.16 -22.73
C ALA A 13 -9.83 13.08 -24.27
N ASP A 14 -8.70 12.69 -24.88
CA ASP A 14 -8.55 12.50 -26.33
C ASP A 14 -7.63 11.29 -26.59
N PRO A 15 -8.13 10.20 -27.21
CA PRO A 15 -9.50 10.03 -27.70
C PRO A 15 -10.54 9.93 -26.58
N GLY A 16 -10.13 9.70 -25.33
CA GLY A 16 -11.04 9.52 -24.20
C GLY A 16 -11.74 8.16 -24.17
N PRO A 17 -12.69 7.94 -23.25
CA PRO A 17 -13.58 6.78 -23.21
C PRO A 17 -14.32 6.56 -24.54
N ALA A 18 -14.77 5.33 -24.79
CA ALA A 18 -15.50 4.98 -26.02
C ALA A 18 -16.75 5.83 -26.25
N CYS A 19 -17.49 6.12 -25.17
CA CYS A 19 -18.69 6.96 -25.17
C CYS A 19 -18.46 8.42 -25.57
N TYR A 20 -17.20 8.89 -25.66
CA TYR A 20 -16.89 10.27 -26.05
C TYR A 20 -16.97 10.50 -27.57
N ARG A 21 -17.26 9.45 -28.37
CA ARG A 21 -17.43 9.53 -29.83
C ARG A 21 -16.14 9.91 -30.60
N ARG A 22 -14.97 9.49 -30.11
CA ARG A 22 -13.66 9.77 -30.71
C ARG A 22 -12.80 8.52 -30.98
N GLY A 23 -13.41 7.34 -30.95
CA GLY A 23 -12.72 6.08 -31.24
C GLY A 23 -11.87 5.52 -30.08
N GLY A 24 -12.09 6.00 -28.86
CA GLY A 24 -11.37 5.55 -27.67
C GLY A 24 -11.71 4.13 -27.19
N PRO A 25 -10.88 3.53 -26.31
CA PRO A 25 -11.11 2.22 -25.73
C PRO A 25 -12.22 2.25 -24.66
N LEU A 26 -12.66 1.07 -24.19
CA LEU A 26 -13.47 0.98 -22.98
C LEU A 26 -12.67 1.49 -21.76
N ALA A 27 -13.30 2.32 -20.95
CA ALA A 27 -12.77 2.89 -19.71
C ALA A 27 -13.80 2.80 -18.57
N VAL A 28 -13.40 3.20 -17.36
CA VAL A 28 -14.29 3.18 -16.17
C VAL A 28 -15.54 4.06 -16.38
N ALA A 29 -15.42 5.16 -17.11
CA ALA A 29 -16.56 5.99 -17.49
C ALA A 29 -17.57 5.23 -18.36
N ASP A 30 -17.09 4.42 -19.33
CA ASP A 30 -17.96 3.55 -20.14
C ASP A 30 -18.64 2.51 -19.26
N ALA A 31 -17.92 1.93 -18.30
CA ALA A 31 -18.52 0.98 -17.36
C ALA A 31 -19.66 1.63 -16.56
N ASN A 32 -19.48 2.86 -16.07
CA ASN A 32 -20.53 3.61 -15.36
C ASN A 32 -21.72 3.97 -16.27
N VAL A 33 -21.51 4.21 -17.56
CA VAL A 33 -22.61 4.37 -18.54
C VAL A 33 -23.34 3.03 -18.73
N MET A 34 -22.61 1.92 -18.90
CA MET A 34 -23.18 0.58 -19.09
C MET A 34 -24.08 0.16 -17.91
N VAL A 35 -23.63 0.40 -16.68
CA VAL A 35 -24.39 0.06 -15.46
C VAL A 35 -25.42 1.14 -15.08
N GLY A 36 -25.61 2.17 -15.90
CA GLY A 36 -26.59 3.23 -15.65
C GLY A 36 -26.28 4.15 -14.47
N LYS A 37 -25.04 4.17 -13.97
CA LYS A 37 -24.58 5.12 -12.93
C LYS A 37 -24.34 6.52 -13.49
N ILE A 38 -24.05 6.61 -14.79
CA ILE A 38 -24.09 7.84 -15.57
C ILE A 38 -25.28 7.75 -16.52
N GLN A 39 -26.12 8.77 -16.52
CA GLN A 39 -27.28 8.88 -17.41
C GLN A 39 -26.98 9.91 -18.52
N PRO A 40 -26.77 9.50 -19.77
CA PRO A 40 -26.38 10.41 -20.86
C PRO A 40 -27.31 11.61 -21.05
N ALA A 41 -28.61 11.45 -20.79
CA ALA A 41 -29.61 12.53 -20.89
C ALA A 41 -29.42 13.65 -19.85
N TYR A 42 -28.73 13.36 -18.75
CA TYR A 42 -28.45 14.29 -17.65
C TYR A 42 -26.96 14.61 -17.52
N PHE A 43 -26.17 14.24 -18.53
CA PHE A 43 -24.76 14.56 -18.64
C PHE A 43 -24.58 15.67 -19.69
N PRO A 44 -23.64 16.61 -19.52
CA PRO A 44 -23.41 17.67 -20.50
C PRO A 44 -23.17 17.15 -21.93
N SER A 45 -23.88 17.71 -22.91
CA SER A 45 -23.71 17.42 -24.33
C SER A 45 -22.49 18.15 -24.89
N VAL A 46 -21.29 17.65 -24.57
CA VAL A 46 -20.00 18.25 -24.98
C VAL A 46 -19.13 17.29 -25.81
N PHE A 47 -19.72 16.21 -26.31
CA PHE A 47 -19.00 15.14 -27.02
C PHE A 47 -19.23 15.19 -28.53
N GLY A 48 -18.56 14.28 -29.24
CA GLY A 48 -18.59 14.21 -30.69
C GLY A 48 -17.71 15.26 -31.38
N PRO A 49 -17.62 15.22 -32.72
CA PRO A 49 -16.73 16.09 -33.50
C PRO A 49 -17.03 17.59 -33.35
N ARG A 50 -18.28 17.94 -33.01
CA ARG A 50 -18.73 19.33 -32.83
C ARG A 50 -18.91 19.74 -31.36
N ALA A 51 -18.55 18.86 -30.41
CA ALA A 51 -18.66 19.10 -28.97
C ALA A 51 -20.07 19.55 -28.52
N ASN A 52 -21.11 18.92 -29.08
CA ASN A 52 -22.51 19.26 -28.81
C ASN A 52 -23.43 18.03 -28.69
N GLU A 53 -22.86 16.84 -28.58
CA GLU A 53 -23.59 15.57 -28.51
C GLU A 53 -23.50 14.95 -27.11
N PRO A 54 -24.50 14.15 -26.69
CA PRO A 54 -24.42 13.39 -25.45
C PRO A 54 -23.44 12.22 -25.58
N LEU A 55 -23.12 11.61 -24.45
CA LEU A 55 -22.40 10.34 -24.39
C LEU A 55 -23.09 9.28 -25.26
N ASP A 56 -22.31 8.48 -25.99
CA ASP A 56 -22.82 7.39 -26.80
C ASP A 56 -22.99 6.13 -25.94
N ALA A 57 -24.23 5.83 -25.54
CA ALA A 57 -24.53 4.61 -24.79
C ALA A 57 -24.54 3.36 -25.68
N GLN A 58 -24.81 3.50 -26.98
CA GLN A 58 -24.91 2.35 -27.88
C GLN A 58 -23.52 1.73 -28.11
N VAL A 59 -22.50 2.55 -28.36
CA VAL A 59 -21.12 2.05 -28.53
C VAL A 59 -20.60 1.34 -27.27
N VAL A 60 -21.04 1.78 -26.08
CA VAL A 60 -20.69 1.15 -24.81
C VAL A 60 -21.33 -0.23 -24.71
N LEU A 61 -22.64 -0.32 -24.99
CA LEU A 61 -23.38 -1.59 -24.98
C LEU A 61 -22.76 -2.60 -25.96
N ASP A 62 -22.48 -2.17 -27.19
CA ASP A 62 -21.91 -3.03 -28.23
C ASP A 62 -20.55 -3.59 -27.77
N LYS A 63 -19.65 -2.71 -27.29
CA LYS A 63 -18.31 -3.12 -26.84
C LYS A 63 -18.31 -4.02 -25.61
N PHE A 64 -19.18 -3.78 -24.62
CA PHE A 64 -19.29 -4.69 -23.47
C PHE A 64 -19.93 -6.03 -23.84
N THR A 65 -20.85 -6.04 -24.81
CA THR A 65 -21.41 -7.28 -25.38
C THR A 65 -20.33 -8.11 -26.05
N ASP A 66 -19.49 -7.50 -26.88
CA ASP A 66 -18.35 -8.17 -27.52
C ASP A 66 -17.37 -8.71 -26.48
N THR A 67 -17.08 -7.92 -25.44
CA THR A 67 -16.17 -8.31 -24.36
C THR A 67 -16.73 -9.50 -23.57
N ALA A 68 -18.02 -9.50 -23.24
CA ALA A 68 -18.69 -10.62 -22.58
C ALA A 68 -18.62 -11.90 -23.42
N ALA A 69 -18.88 -11.80 -24.73
CA ALA A 69 -18.77 -12.93 -25.66
C ALA A 69 -17.32 -13.44 -25.81
N GLU A 70 -16.32 -12.57 -25.75
CA GLU A 70 -14.91 -12.98 -25.70
C GLU A 70 -14.57 -13.77 -24.43
N ILE A 71 -15.05 -13.31 -23.27
CA ILE A 71 -14.84 -13.99 -21.99
C ILE A 71 -15.48 -15.37 -21.99
N GLU A 72 -16.71 -15.48 -22.46
CA GLU A 72 -17.41 -16.76 -22.56
C GLU A 72 -16.65 -17.74 -23.48
N ARG A 73 -16.18 -17.28 -24.64
CA ARG A 73 -15.35 -18.10 -25.55
C ARG A 73 -14.02 -18.53 -24.93
N ALA A 74 -13.39 -17.66 -24.15
CA ALA A 74 -12.07 -17.92 -23.58
C ALA A 74 -12.10 -18.75 -22.29
N THR A 75 -13.18 -18.70 -21.53
CA THR A 75 -13.26 -19.28 -20.17
C THR A 75 -14.37 -20.30 -19.98
N GLY A 76 -15.35 -20.35 -20.90
CA GLY A 76 -16.57 -21.14 -20.74
C GLY A 76 -17.56 -20.58 -19.70
N ALA A 77 -17.21 -19.50 -19.01
CA ALA A 77 -18.08 -18.84 -18.02
C ALA A 77 -18.90 -17.73 -18.69
N ARG A 78 -20.21 -17.87 -18.68
CA ARG A 78 -21.13 -16.85 -19.18
C ARG A 78 -21.29 -15.73 -18.16
N ARG A 79 -21.11 -14.49 -18.61
CA ARG A 79 -21.39 -13.27 -17.83
C ARG A 79 -22.16 -12.27 -18.70
N THR A 80 -23.04 -11.50 -18.10
CA THR A 80 -23.75 -10.44 -18.84
C THR A 80 -22.83 -9.22 -19.05
N PRO A 81 -23.10 -8.37 -20.05
CA PRO A 81 -22.34 -7.14 -20.27
C PRO A 81 -22.30 -6.23 -19.02
N GLU A 82 -23.38 -6.19 -18.25
CA GLU A 82 -23.48 -5.44 -16.99
C GLU A 82 -22.58 -6.01 -15.90
N GLU A 83 -22.53 -7.33 -15.74
CA GLU A 83 -21.65 -8.00 -14.77
C GLU A 83 -20.16 -7.77 -15.12
N VAL A 84 -19.84 -7.77 -16.42
CA VAL A 84 -18.50 -7.43 -16.90
C VAL A 84 -18.15 -5.98 -16.57
N ALA A 85 -19.05 -5.03 -16.87
CA ALA A 85 -18.85 -3.62 -16.55
C ALA A 85 -18.74 -3.36 -15.04
N GLU A 86 -19.61 -3.97 -14.23
CA GLU A 86 -19.53 -3.92 -12.78
C GLU A 86 -18.19 -4.48 -12.30
N GLY A 87 -17.71 -5.61 -12.85
CA GLY A 87 -16.39 -6.17 -12.53
C GLY A 87 -15.23 -5.19 -12.76
N PHE A 88 -15.25 -4.39 -13.83
CA PHE A 88 -14.25 -3.34 -14.03
C PHE A 88 -14.37 -2.21 -12.99
N ILE A 89 -15.59 -1.85 -12.58
CA ILE A 89 -15.80 -0.89 -11.49
C ILE A 89 -15.28 -1.45 -10.17
N ASP A 90 -15.50 -2.74 -9.87
CA ASP A 90 -14.99 -3.41 -8.65
C ASP A 90 -13.46 -3.34 -8.58
N ILE A 91 -12.78 -3.56 -9.71
CA ILE A 91 -11.32 -3.45 -9.80
C ILE A 91 -10.86 -2.01 -9.58
N ALA A 92 -11.51 -1.03 -10.21
CA ALA A 92 -11.17 0.38 -10.01
C ALA A 92 -11.39 0.82 -8.55
N VAL A 93 -12.49 0.40 -7.93
CA VAL A 93 -12.80 0.62 -6.51
C VAL A 93 -11.74 -0.02 -5.61
N GLY A 94 -11.35 -1.27 -5.89
CA GLY A 94 -10.30 -1.97 -5.15
C GLY A 94 -8.95 -1.27 -5.24
N ALA A 95 -8.57 -0.80 -6.43
CA ALA A 95 -7.34 -0.02 -6.62
C ALA A 95 -7.36 1.31 -5.85
N MET A 96 -8.47 2.06 -5.91
CA MET A 96 -8.64 3.31 -5.14
C MET A 96 -8.58 3.07 -3.63
N ALA A 97 -9.28 2.05 -3.12
CA ALA A 97 -9.26 1.69 -1.71
C ALA A 97 -7.86 1.27 -1.24
N ASN A 98 -7.13 0.48 -2.04
CA ASN A 98 -5.76 0.08 -1.73
C ASN A 98 -4.81 1.27 -1.68
N ALA A 99 -4.94 2.24 -2.59
CA ALA A 99 -4.13 3.46 -2.58
C ALA A 99 -4.36 4.28 -1.30
N ILE A 100 -5.63 4.46 -0.91
CA ILE A 100 -5.99 5.16 0.34
C ILE A 100 -5.43 4.40 1.56
N LYS A 101 -5.65 3.08 1.63
CA LYS A 101 -5.16 2.23 2.73
C LYS A 101 -3.64 2.27 2.85
N LYS A 102 -2.89 2.19 1.74
CA LYS A 102 -1.42 2.23 1.73
C LYS A 102 -0.89 3.52 2.37
N ILE A 103 -1.43 4.68 1.98
CA ILE A 103 -0.99 5.98 2.52
C ILE A 103 -1.39 6.13 4.00
N SER A 104 -2.62 5.74 4.37
CA SER A 104 -3.12 5.89 5.73
C SER A 104 -2.46 4.93 6.72
N VAL A 105 -2.23 3.68 6.34
CA VAL A 105 -1.57 2.68 7.19
C VAL A 105 -0.08 2.99 7.37
N ALA A 106 0.61 3.48 6.33
CA ALA A 106 1.99 3.96 6.45
C ALA A 106 2.15 5.11 7.48
N ARG A 107 1.05 5.81 7.79
CA ARG A 107 0.99 6.87 8.80
C ARG A 107 0.35 6.42 10.13
N GLY A 108 0.01 5.14 10.28
CA GLY A 108 -0.55 4.58 11.53
C GLY A 108 -2.02 4.96 11.80
N TYR A 109 -2.81 5.31 10.78
CA TYR A 109 -4.22 5.68 10.97
C TYR A 109 -5.20 4.52 10.77
N ASP A 110 -6.21 4.44 11.64
CA ASP A 110 -7.40 3.61 11.47
C ASP A 110 -8.40 4.31 10.55
N VAL A 111 -8.42 3.92 9.27
CA VAL A 111 -9.25 4.53 8.23
C VAL A 111 -10.76 4.39 8.48
N THR A 112 -11.21 3.41 9.25
CA THR A 112 -12.64 3.13 9.46
C THR A 112 -13.35 4.26 10.21
N ARG A 113 -12.59 5.07 10.95
CA ARG A 113 -13.10 6.18 11.78
C ARG A 113 -13.19 7.51 11.02
N TYR A 114 -12.70 7.56 9.78
CA TYR A 114 -12.67 8.80 8.99
C TYR A 114 -13.91 8.93 8.09
N THR A 115 -14.15 10.17 7.65
CA THR A 115 -15.08 10.47 6.56
C THR A 115 -14.32 10.52 5.25
N LEU A 116 -14.80 9.79 4.23
CA LEU A 116 -14.22 9.84 2.89
C LEU A 116 -14.62 11.16 2.21
N GLN A 117 -13.66 12.05 1.97
CA GLN A 117 -13.85 13.20 1.09
C GLN A 117 -13.74 12.74 -0.37
N CYS A 118 -14.78 12.92 -1.17
CA CYS A 118 -14.70 12.70 -2.62
C CYS A 118 -14.69 14.02 -3.40
N PHE A 119 -13.94 14.05 -4.50
CA PHE A 119 -13.81 15.19 -5.39
C PHE A 119 -13.46 14.73 -6.81
N GLY A 120 -13.45 15.68 -7.75
CA GLY A 120 -13.38 15.42 -9.19
C GLY A 120 -14.73 14.95 -9.74
N GLY A 121 -14.96 15.13 -11.04
CA GLY A 121 -16.26 14.83 -11.66
C GLY A 121 -16.69 13.36 -11.56
N ALA A 122 -15.73 12.45 -11.39
CA ALA A 122 -15.98 11.01 -11.23
C ALA A 122 -15.90 10.51 -9.78
N GLY A 123 -15.43 11.33 -8.82
CA GLY A 123 -15.23 10.87 -7.44
C GLY A 123 -16.50 10.37 -6.78
N GLY A 124 -17.60 11.12 -6.94
CA GLY A 124 -18.92 10.76 -6.43
C GLY A 124 -19.51 9.48 -7.03
N GLN A 125 -19.04 9.05 -8.20
CA GLN A 125 -19.56 7.85 -8.90
C GLN A 125 -19.14 6.55 -8.20
N HIS A 126 -18.05 6.59 -7.43
CA HIS A 126 -17.46 5.42 -6.77
C HIS A 126 -17.40 5.55 -5.25
N ALA A 127 -17.71 6.73 -4.70
CA ALA A 127 -17.41 7.08 -3.31
C ALA A 127 -18.05 6.12 -2.28
N CYS A 128 -19.33 5.78 -2.42
CA CYS A 128 -19.98 4.80 -1.52
C CYS A 128 -19.28 3.43 -1.56
N ARG A 129 -18.93 2.94 -2.76
CA ARG A 129 -18.26 1.63 -2.91
C ARG A 129 -16.83 1.63 -2.39
N VAL A 130 -16.10 2.73 -2.56
CA VAL A 130 -14.75 2.92 -1.99
C VAL A 130 -14.83 3.01 -0.46
N ALA A 131 -15.79 3.77 0.08
CA ALA A 131 -16.02 3.85 1.52
C ALA A 131 -16.37 2.48 2.11
N ASP A 132 -17.24 1.73 1.44
CA ASP A 132 -17.50 0.33 1.78
C ASP A 132 -16.20 -0.49 1.73
N ALA A 133 -15.43 -0.49 0.64
CA ALA A 133 -14.17 -1.24 0.57
C ALA A 133 -13.18 -0.90 1.73
N LEU A 134 -13.20 0.33 2.23
CA LEU A 134 -12.39 0.83 3.35
C LEU A 134 -13.01 0.61 4.73
N GLY A 135 -14.26 0.14 4.82
CA GLY A 135 -14.98 0.01 6.09
C GLY A 135 -15.43 1.33 6.70
N MET A 136 -15.47 2.41 5.91
CA MET A 136 -15.96 3.72 6.33
C MET A 136 -17.49 3.78 6.24
N THR A 137 -18.13 4.52 7.14
CA THR A 137 -19.59 4.65 7.20
C THR A 137 -20.10 5.99 6.67
N ARG A 138 -19.20 6.91 6.30
CA ARG A 138 -19.54 8.27 5.88
C ARG A 138 -18.70 8.76 4.71
N VAL A 139 -19.37 9.39 3.75
CA VAL A 139 -18.76 10.13 2.64
C VAL A 139 -19.20 11.59 2.71
N PHE A 140 -18.30 12.49 2.39
CA PHE A 140 -18.57 13.90 2.19
C PHE A 140 -18.28 14.29 0.73
N ALA A 141 -19.24 14.96 0.09
CA ALA A 141 -19.08 15.55 -1.22
C ALA A 141 -19.44 17.05 -1.18
N HIS A 142 -18.47 17.87 -1.55
CA HIS A 142 -18.65 19.32 -1.65
C HIS A 142 -19.42 19.66 -2.95
N PRO A 143 -20.29 20.69 -2.99
CA PRO A 143 -21.05 21.09 -4.19
C PRO A 143 -20.14 21.52 -5.36
N LEU A 144 -18.93 21.96 -5.05
CA LEU A 144 -17.89 22.23 -6.04
C LEU A 144 -16.96 21.03 -6.28
N GLY A 145 -17.41 19.80 -6.02
CA GLY A 145 -16.59 18.58 -6.09
C GLY A 145 -15.82 18.44 -7.40
N GLY A 146 -16.47 18.72 -8.54
CA GLY A 146 -15.84 18.69 -9.87
C GLY A 146 -14.68 19.68 -10.08
N VAL A 147 -14.61 20.75 -9.28
CA VAL A 147 -13.58 21.81 -9.34
C VAL A 147 -12.96 22.11 -7.97
N LEU A 148 -12.98 21.13 -7.06
CA LEU A 148 -12.62 21.35 -5.65
C LEU A 148 -11.19 21.83 -5.46
N SER A 149 -10.26 21.42 -6.33
CA SER A 149 -8.88 21.90 -6.30
C SER A 149 -8.78 23.40 -6.57
N ALA A 150 -9.55 23.94 -7.52
CA ALA A 150 -9.58 25.37 -7.81
C ALA A 150 -10.23 26.15 -6.66
N TYR A 151 -11.28 25.58 -6.05
CA TYR A 151 -11.87 26.13 -4.83
C TYR A 151 -10.86 26.18 -3.68
N GLY A 152 -10.14 25.08 -3.42
CA GLY A 152 -9.10 25.02 -2.39
C GLY A 152 -7.95 26.00 -2.62
N MET A 153 -7.54 26.24 -3.88
CA MET A 153 -6.58 27.30 -4.21
C MET A 153 -7.10 28.68 -3.84
N GLY A 154 -8.39 28.96 -4.02
CA GLY A 154 -9.01 30.22 -3.64
C GLY A 154 -9.21 30.39 -2.12
N LEU A 155 -9.29 29.29 -1.38
CA LEU A 155 -9.38 29.28 0.08
C LEU A 155 -8.02 29.31 0.79
N ALA A 156 -6.92 29.04 0.07
CA ALA A 156 -5.62 28.82 0.69
C ALA A 156 -5.11 30.10 1.36
N ASP A 157 -4.69 29.95 2.61
CA ASP A 157 -3.93 30.98 3.31
C ASP A 157 -2.58 31.20 2.63
N GLN A 158 -2.05 32.42 2.77
CA GLN A 158 -0.69 32.71 2.29
C GLN A 158 0.30 32.26 3.35
N SER A 159 1.26 31.41 2.97
CA SER A 159 2.26 30.88 3.89
C SER A 159 3.69 31.04 3.38
N VAL A 160 4.61 31.40 4.26
CA VAL A 160 6.06 31.36 4.02
C VAL A 160 6.68 30.33 4.96
N MET A 161 7.30 29.30 4.39
CA MET A 161 8.04 28.29 5.16
C MET A 161 9.54 28.52 5.06
N ARG A 162 10.23 28.41 6.21
CA ARG A 162 11.70 28.47 6.31
C ARG A 162 12.20 27.34 7.19
N GLU A 163 13.40 26.86 6.87
CA GLU A 163 14.01 25.74 7.57
C GLU A 163 15.52 25.97 7.72
N ALA A 164 16.10 25.46 8.82
CA ALA A 164 17.53 25.46 9.05
C ALA A 164 17.96 24.19 9.79
N ALA A 165 19.07 23.59 9.35
CA ALA A 165 19.71 22.47 10.05
C ALA A 165 20.22 22.90 11.44
N VAL A 166 20.26 21.96 12.39
CA VAL A 166 20.80 22.12 13.74
C VAL A 166 21.86 21.05 14.02
N GLU A 167 21.55 19.78 13.76
CA GLU A 167 22.43 18.61 13.94
C GLU A 167 23.09 18.52 15.33
N LEU A 168 22.31 18.67 16.40
CA LEU A 168 22.79 18.57 17.78
C LEU A 168 21.98 17.58 18.62
N PRO A 169 22.60 16.91 19.61
CA PRO A 169 21.84 16.12 20.59
C PRO A 169 20.82 16.99 21.33
N LEU A 170 19.59 16.47 21.48
CA LEU A 170 18.46 17.19 22.09
C LEU A 170 18.82 17.77 23.49
N ALA A 171 19.65 17.06 24.25
CA ALA A 171 20.11 17.48 25.58
C ALA A 171 20.86 18.83 25.58
N VAL A 172 21.49 19.22 24.46
CA VAL A 172 22.26 20.47 24.33
C VAL A 172 21.74 21.41 23.25
N ALA A 173 20.80 20.96 22.42
CA ALA A 173 20.31 21.69 21.25
C ALA A 173 19.39 22.87 21.57
N MET A 174 18.77 22.90 22.77
CA MET A 174 17.63 23.78 23.05
C MET A 174 17.90 25.28 22.86
N ARG A 175 19.11 25.75 23.21
CA ARG A 175 19.49 27.16 23.01
C ARG A 175 19.56 27.51 21.53
N GLU A 176 20.23 26.66 20.75
CA GLU A 176 20.39 26.83 19.30
C GLU A 176 19.04 26.75 18.57
N VAL A 177 18.19 25.79 18.97
CA VAL A 177 16.82 25.65 18.48
C VAL A 177 16.02 26.93 18.70
N ALA A 178 16.01 27.46 19.92
CA ALA A 178 15.28 28.69 20.23
C ALA A 178 15.76 29.88 19.38
N THR A 179 17.09 30.08 19.30
CA THR A 179 17.68 31.16 18.50
C THR A 179 17.32 31.05 17.01
N ARG A 180 17.45 29.85 16.42
CA ARG A 180 17.15 29.64 14.99
C ARG A 180 15.67 29.78 14.70
N VAL A 181 14.81 29.21 15.53
CA VAL A 181 13.35 29.32 15.38
C VAL A 181 12.91 30.79 15.42
N ASP A 182 13.42 31.59 16.37
CA ASP A 182 13.08 33.02 16.45
C ASP A 182 13.59 33.81 15.23
N ALA A 183 14.81 33.52 14.74
CA ALA A 183 15.35 34.15 13.54
C ALA A 183 14.53 33.78 12.28
N LEU A 184 14.19 32.51 12.10
CA LEU A 184 13.38 32.04 10.98
C LEU A 184 11.96 32.61 11.03
N ALA A 185 11.38 32.74 12.23
CA ALA A 185 10.08 33.36 12.43
C ALA A 185 10.05 34.83 12.00
N ALA A 186 11.07 35.61 12.35
CA ALA A 186 11.20 36.99 11.89
C ALA A 186 11.30 37.07 10.36
N ILE A 187 12.19 36.26 9.75
CA ILE A 187 12.36 36.22 8.28
C ILE A 187 11.06 35.85 7.56
N ALA A 188 10.38 34.79 8.02
CA ALA A 188 9.15 34.32 7.40
C ALA A 188 8.02 35.34 7.52
N THR A 189 7.93 36.02 8.67
CA THR A 189 6.92 37.07 8.91
C THR A 189 7.17 38.30 8.04
N ASP A 190 8.41 38.80 7.99
CA ASP A 190 8.79 39.97 7.19
C ASP A 190 8.58 39.73 5.69
N GLU A 191 8.87 38.52 5.21
CA GLU A 191 8.62 38.16 3.83
C GLU A 191 7.13 38.08 3.50
N LEU A 192 6.35 37.44 4.36
CA LEU A 192 4.91 37.33 4.18
C LEU A 192 4.26 38.71 4.17
N GLN A 193 4.65 39.61 5.08
CA GLN A 193 4.18 41.00 5.11
C GLN A 193 4.53 41.77 3.83
N ARG A 194 5.73 41.57 3.26
CA ARG A 194 6.14 42.21 1.99
C ARG A 194 5.32 41.76 0.78
N GLN A 195 4.75 40.55 0.80
CA GLN A 195 3.88 40.06 -0.27
C GLN A 195 2.50 40.73 -0.28
N GLY A 196 2.17 41.51 0.76
CA GLY A 196 0.90 42.22 0.88
C GLY A 196 -0.18 41.32 1.44
N THR A 197 -0.11 41.02 2.74
CA THR A 197 -1.17 40.30 3.45
C THR A 197 -2.41 41.19 3.58
N GLY A 198 -3.58 40.70 3.17
CA GLY A 198 -4.85 41.38 3.39
C GLY A 198 -5.18 41.48 4.88
N GLY A 199 -4.65 42.49 5.59
CA GLY A 199 -5.04 42.92 6.95
C GLY A 199 -5.04 41.88 8.11
N GLY A 200 -4.83 40.60 7.85
CA GLY A 200 -4.97 39.50 8.82
C GLY A 200 -3.78 39.38 9.76
N GLN A 201 -4.02 38.85 10.96
CA GLN A 201 -2.94 38.54 11.90
C GLN A 201 -2.10 37.37 11.37
N VAL A 202 -0.78 37.55 11.35
CA VAL A 202 0.17 36.48 11.00
C VAL A 202 0.28 35.51 12.17
N GLN A 203 0.00 34.23 11.92
CA GLN A 203 0.28 33.13 12.85
C GLN A 203 1.60 32.47 12.48
N VAL A 204 2.40 32.10 13.49
CA VAL A 204 3.71 31.47 13.27
C VAL A 204 3.72 30.09 13.91
N HIS A 205 3.83 29.06 13.09
CA HIS A 205 4.00 27.67 13.54
C HIS A 205 5.48 27.33 13.60
N ARG A 206 5.94 26.86 14.76
CA ARG A 206 7.34 26.53 15.04
C ARG A 206 7.45 25.01 15.25
N ARG A 207 8.42 24.37 14.60
CA ARG A 207 8.57 22.91 14.62
C ARG A 207 10.04 22.50 14.76
N VAL A 208 10.26 21.35 15.40
CA VAL A 208 11.57 20.72 15.54
C VAL A 208 11.54 19.36 14.85
N HIS A 209 12.59 19.04 14.11
CA HIS A 209 12.76 17.76 13.42
C HIS A 209 13.69 16.91 14.26
N VAL A 210 13.16 15.80 14.80
CA VAL A 210 13.87 14.98 15.78
C VAL A 210 13.98 13.56 15.28
N ARG A 211 15.16 12.96 15.41
CA ARG A 211 15.45 11.57 15.04
C ARG A 211 16.22 10.86 16.14
N TYR A 212 16.23 9.54 16.13
CA TYR A 212 17.20 8.79 16.94
C TYR A 212 18.59 8.93 16.33
N GLU A 213 19.61 9.03 17.18
CA GLU A 213 21.00 9.06 16.75
C GLU A 213 21.34 7.82 15.91
N GLY A 214 21.94 8.06 14.74
CA GLY A 214 22.25 7.02 13.77
C GLY A 214 21.09 6.64 12.83
N THR A 215 19.93 7.30 12.94
CA THR A 215 18.82 7.17 11.97
C THR A 215 18.68 8.45 11.16
N ASP A 216 18.31 8.38 9.88
CA ASP A 216 18.14 9.57 9.00
C ASP A 216 16.67 9.99 8.77
N SER A 217 15.75 9.52 9.60
CA SER A 217 14.33 9.89 9.47
C SER A 217 13.89 10.68 10.68
N ALA A 218 13.84 12.00 10.55
CA ALA A 218 13.23 12.85 11.56
C ALA A 218 11.70 12.78 11.53
N LEU A 219 11.13 12.86 12.73
CA LEU A 219 9.73 13.18 12.93
C LEU A 219 9.63 14.65 13.32
N VAL A 220 8.69 15.33 12.68
CA VAL A 220 8.41 16.74 12.94
C VAL A 220 7.50 16.85 14.15
N VAL A 221 7.94 17.55 15.19
CA VAL A 221 7.18 17.77 16.42
C VAL A 221 6.97 19.26 16.70
N PRO A 222 5.84 19.67 17.30
CA PRO A 222 5.59 21.08 17.63
C PRO A 222 6.62 21.66 18.61
N PHE A 223 7.04 22.91 18.38
CA PHE A 223 7.81 23.71 19.33
C PHE A 223 6.87 24.73 19.98
N VAL A 224 6.38 24.42 21.19
CA VAL A 224 5.26 25.16 21.80
C VAL A 224 5.71 26.48 22.43
N SER A 225 6.96 26.59 22.90
CA SER A 225 7.45 27.82 23.54
C SER A 225 8.97 27.83 23.77
N ASN A 226 9.55 29.01 23.98
CA ASN A 226 11.00 29.20 24.26
C ASN A 226 11.43 28.65 25.64
N ASP A 227 10.48 28.38 26.54
CA ASP A 227 10.66 27.65 27.81
C ASP A 227 10.31 26.15 27.68
N GLY A 228 9.98 25.69 26.47
CA GLY A 228 9.70 24.28 26.17
C GLY A 228 10.88 23.41 26.56
N SER A 229 10.66 22.49 27.50
CA SER A 229 11.72 21.61 27.98
C SER A 229 12.02 20.56 26.91
N ALA A 230 13.28 20.13 26.82
CA ALA A 230 13.69 18.98 26.00
C ALA A 230 12.77 17.74 26.22
N GLY A 231 12.20 17.60 27.42
CA GLY A 231 11.25 16.53 27.77
C GLY A 231 9.92 16.58 27.00
N GLN A 232 9.40 17.76 26.64
CA GLN A 232 8.19 17.88 25.83
C GLN A 232 8.43 17.44 24.39
N ILE A 233 9.54 17.89 23.80
CA ILE A 233 9.98 17.48 22.46
C ILE A 233 10.18 15.96 22.43
N GLN A 234 10.86 15.40 23.43
CA GLN A 234 11.05 13.96 23.57
C GLN A 234 9.71 13.22 23.66
N SER A 235 8.79 13.67 24.52
CA SER A 235 7.49 13.01 24.70
C SER A 235 6.64 13.03 23.43
N ALA A 236 6.63 14.16 22.71
CA ALA A 236 5.93 14.29 21.44
C ALA A 236 6.57 13.41 20.35
N PHE A 237 7.90 13.35 20.30
CA PHE A 237 8.64 12.47 19.40
C PHE A 237 8.33 11.01 19.70
N GLU A 238 8.42 10.57 20.95
CA GLU A 238 8.14 9.19 21.35
C GLU A 238 6.70 8.78 21.05
N ALA A 239 5.72 9.66 21.26
CA ALA A 239 4.33 9.39 20.91
C ALA A 239 4.15 9.21 19.40
N ALA A 240 4.70 10.14 18.60
CA ALA A 240 4.67 10.05 17.14
C ALA A 240 5.42 8.82 16.62
N TYR A 241 6.55 8.48 17.25
CA TYR A 241 7.39 7.33 16.89
C TYR A 241 6.69 6.01 17.23
N ARG A 242 6.10 5.86 18.43
CA ARG A 242 5.30 4.66 18.77
C ARG A 242 4.09 4.52 17.85
N GLN A 243 3.41 5.61 17.51
CA GLN A 243 2.29 5.56 16.58
C GLN A 243 2.71 5.05 15.20
N ARG A 244 3.90 5.44 14.72
CA ARG A 244 4.39 5.09 13.38
C ARG A 244 5.10 3.73 13.32
N PHE A 245 5.85 3.37 14.36
CA PHE A 245 6.77 2.22 14.34
C PHE A 245 6.52 1.18 15.43
N ALA A 246 5.58 1.42 16.36
CA ALA A 246 5.14 0.50 17.42
C ALA A 246 6.17 0.15 18.52
N PHE A 247 7.39 0.69 18.51
CA PHE A 247 8.39 0.52 19.57
C PHE A 247 9.17 1.81 19.86
N LEU A 248 10.06 1.81 20.85
CA LEU A 248 11.03 2.88 21.12
C LEU A 248 12.45 2.34 21.21
N MET A 249 13.44 3.17 20.88
CA MET A 249 14.86 2.86 21.03
C MET A 249 15.41 3.52 22.31
N ALA A 250 15.06 2.98 23.48
CA ALA A 250 15.31 3.61 24.78
C ALA A 250 16.78 3.96 25.07
N GLU A 251 17.73 3.22 24.48
CA GLU A 251 19.17 3.43 24.68
C GLU A 251 19.80 4.43 23.70
N ARG A 252 19.03 4.94 22.72
CA ARG A 252 19.53 5.87 21.69
C ARG A 252 19.23 7.32 22.06
N ARG A 253 20.24 8.18 21.88
CA ARG A 253 20.10 9.63 22.04
C ARG A 253 19.16 10.19 20.96
N LEU A 254 18.48 11.28 21.28
CA LEU A 254 17.72 12.05 20.30
C LEU A 254 18.59 13.16 19.70
N ILE A 255 18.52 13.30 18.38
CA ILE A 255 19.19 14.35 17.61
C ILE A 255 18.13 15.30 17.07
N VAL A 256 18.34 16.60 17.26
CA VAL A 256 17.62 17.64 16.54
C VAL A 256 18.32 17.84 15.21
N GLU A 257 17.70 17.35 14.13
CA GLU A 257 18.21 17.45 12.76
C GLU A 257 18.09 18.88 12.25
N ALA A 258 16.87 19.43 12.34
CA ALA A 258 16.52 20.74 11.81
C ALA A 258 15.41 21.40 12.63
N VAL A 259 15.18 22.69 12.35
CA VAL A 259 14.01 23.44 12.81
C VAL A 259 13.32 24.05 11.59
N SER A 260 12.00 24.05 11.60
CA SER A 260 11.21 24.72 10.57
C SER A 260 10.17 25.66 11.17
N VAL A 261 9.93 26.75 10.45
CA VAL A 261 8.94 27.76 10.79
C VAL A 261 8.06 28.00 9.58
N GLU A 262 6.76 28.11 9.83
CA GLU A 262 5.75 28.45 8.83
C GLU A 262 4.97 29.65 9.36
N ALA A 263 5.15 30.81 8.71
CA ALA A 263 4.31 31.98 8.93
C ALA A 263 3.11 31.89 7.99
N VAL A 264 1.90 32.04 8.53
CA VAL A 264 0.63 31.93 7.82
C VAL A 264 -0.18 33.20 8.05
N ALA A 265 -0.67 33.80 6.97
CA ALA A 265 -1.61 34.91 7.01
C ALA A 265 -2.92 34.44 6.42
N GLN A 266 -4.01 34.69 7.15
CA GLN A 266 -5.34 34.31 6.71
C GLN A 266 -5.64 34.98 5.36
N GLY A 267 -6.08 34.19 4.38
CA GLY A 267 -6.53 34.72 3.10
C GLY A 267 -7.87 35.45 3.21
N ASP A 268 -8.19 36.29 2.22
CA ASP A 268 -9.48 37.00 2.13
C ASP A 268 -10.64 36.09 1.67
N ALA A 269 -10.51 34.77 1.87
CA ALA A 269 -11.49 33.79 1.42
C ALA A 269 -12.83 34.02 2.16
N PRO A 270 -13.93 34.25 1.43
CA PRO A 270 -15.23 34.43 2.07
C PRO A 270 -15.66 33.13 2.76
N ALA A 271 -16.25 33.26 3.94
CA ALA A 271 -16.87 32.12 4.62
C ALA A 271 -17.99 31.53 3.74
N GLU A 272 -18.14 30.21 3.78
CA GLU A 272 -19.24 29.53 3.11
C GLU A 272 -20.59 30.04 3.65
N ALA A 273 -21.52 30.29 2.73
CA ALA A 273 -22.86 30.72 3.10
C ALA A 273 -23.61 29.59 3.82
N THR A 274 -24.19 29.90 4.98
CA THR A 274 -25.14 29.00 5.64
C THR A 274 -26.55 29.29 5.14
N HIS A 275 -27.29 28.24 4.83
CA HIS A 275 -28.66 28.28 4.36
C HIS A 275 -29.64 27.72 5.41
N PRO A 276 -30.90 28.18 5.45
CA PRO A 276 -31.91 27.63 6.34
C PRO A 276 -32.13 26.13 6.09
N LEU A 277 -31.98 25.33 7.14
CA LEU A 277 -32.17 23.88 7.08
C LEU A 277 -33.66 23.55 7.16
N LEU A 278 -34.21 22.93 6.12
CA LEU A 278 -35.57 22.40 6.15
C LEU A 278 -35.65 21.18 7.07
N ALA A 279 -36.87 20.86 7.54
CA ALA A 279 -37.13 19.57 8.16
C ALA A 279 -36.77 18.44 7.18
N ALA A 280 -36.27 17.32 7.71
CA ALA A 280 -35.83 16.21 6.88
C ALA A 280 -36.98 15.68 6.00
N GLN A 281 -36.83 15.83 4.68
CA GLN A 281 -37.83 15.40 3.70
C GLN A 281 -37.15 14.85 2.43
N PRO A 282 -37.80 13.97 1.66
CA PRO A 282 -37.24 13.47 0.41
C PRO A 282 -36.95 14.59 -0.59
N ALA A 283 -35.82 14.50 -1.30
CA ALA A 283 -35.56 15.38 -2.44
C ALA A 283 -36.53 15.10 -3.59
N PRO A 284 -36.87 16.10 -4.42
CA PRO A 284 -37.64 15.86 -5.64
C PRO A 284 -36.83 15.01 -6.62
N ALA A 285 -37.39 13.88 -7.05
CA ALA A 285 -36.84 13.09 -8.14
C ALA A 285 -37.29 13.71 -9.47
N ALA A 286 -36.33 13.96 -10.36
CA ALA A 286 -36.59 14.39 -11.72
C ALA A 286 -37.04 13.24 -12.61
N ASP A 287 -36.57 12.02 -12.33
CA ASP A 287 -36.93 10.80 -13.06
C ASP A 287 -36.68 9.53 -12.21
N THR A 288 -37.11 8.37 -12.70
CA THR A 288 -36.71 7.04 -12.20
C THR A 288 -35.98 6.29 -13.31
N VAL A 289 -34.72 5.93 -13.05
CA VAL A 289 -33.82 5.36 -14.06
C VAL A 289 -33.29 4.00 -13.63
N ARG A 290 -32.83 3.20 -14.60
CA ARG A 290 -32.23 1.88 -14.32
C ARG A 290 -30.77 2.03 -13.92
N MET A 291 -30.40 1.42 -12.78
CA MET A 291 -29.02 1.36 -12.29
C MET A 291 -28.67 -0.07 -11.89
N PHE A 292 -27.58 -0.63 -12.44
CA PHE A 292 -27.06 -1.93 -12.05
C PHE A 292 -26.02 -1.75 -10.94
N SER A 293 -26.24 -2.44 -9.82
CA SER A 293 -25.31 -2.45 -8.69
C SER A 293 -25.56 -3.67 -7.80
N ALA A 294 -24.49 -4.27 -7.30
CA ALA A 294 -24.52 -5.50 -6.51
C ALA A 294 -25.20 -6.66 -7.26
N GLY A 295 -24.83 -6.88 -8.52
CA GLY A 295 -25.31 -8.01 -9.33
C GLY A 295 -26.79 -7.96 -9.74
N ARG A 296 -27.48 -6.82 -9.55
CA ARG A 296 -28.87 -6.66 -9.99
C ARG A 296 -29.17 -5.25 -10.47
N TRP A 297 -30.21 -5.14 -11.27
CA TRP A 297 -30.80 -3.87 -11.65
C TRP A 297 -31.76 -3.33 -10.60
N TRP A 298 -31.70 -2.02 -10.40
CA TRP A 298 -32.55 -1.25 -9.51
C TRP A 298 -33.27 -0.15 -10.29
N ASP A 299 -34.46 0.21 -9.83
CA ASP A 299 -35.13 1.45 -10.21
C ASP A 299 -34.65 2.54 -9.24
N ALA A 300 -33.72 3.37 -9.70
CA ALA A 300 -33.03 4.37 -8.90
C ALA A 300 -33.67 5.75 -9.12
N ALA A 301 -33.80 6.51 -8.04
CA ALA A 301 -34.23 7.90 -8.14
C ALA A 301 -33.14 8.74 -8.81
N LEU A 302 -33.50 9.50 -9.85
CA LEU A 302 -32.62 10.48 -10.45
C LEU A 302 -32.97 11.87 -9.89
N VAL A 303 -32.03 12.48 -9.18
CA VAL A 303 -32.18 13.80 -8.57
C VAL A 303 -31.26 14.78 -9.27
N VAL A 304 -31.79 15.91 -9.73
CA VAL A 304 -30.99 17.02 -10.28
C VAL A 304 -30.55 17.91 -9.11
N ARG A 305 -29.23 18.09 -8.94
CA ARG A 305 -28.63 18.73 -7.77
C ARG A 305 -29.17 20.13 -7.50
N GLU A 306 -29.40 20.91 -8.55
CA GLU A 306 -29.92 22.28 -8.49
C GLU A 306 -31.37 22.36 -7.99
N GLN A 307 -32.10 21.25 -7.97
CA GLN A 307 -33.48 21.18 -7.46
C GLN A 307 -33.53 20.79 -5.98
N THR A 308 -32.40 20.46 -5.38
CA THR A 308 -32.32 20.10 -3.97
C THR A 308 -32.19 21.32 -3.07
N ARG A 309 -32.51 21.16 -1.78
CA ARG A 309 -32.41 22.20 -0.77
C ARG A 309 -31.83 21.63 0.52
N PRO A 310 -31.13 22.45 1.33
CA PRO A 310 -30.71 22.09 2.68
C PRO A 310 -31.82 21.42 3.49
N GLY A 311 -31.53 20.24 4.05
CA GLY A 311 -32.49 19.40 4.77
C GLY A 311 -33.06 18.24 3.94
N HIS A 312 -32.95 18.29 2.61
CA HIS A 312 -33.37 17.19 1.76
C HIS A 312 -32.55 15.93 2.02
N VAL A 313 -33.23 14.79 1.90
CA VAL A 313 -32.69 13.44 2.06
C VAL A 313 -32.91 12.66 0.78
N ILE A 314 -31.91 11.89 0.37
CA ILE A 314 -31.91 11.10 -0.86
C ILE A 314 -31.53 9.66 -0.47
N ALA A 315 -32.51 8.77 -0.40
CA ALA A 315 -32.28 7.37 -0.09
C ALA A 315 -31.72 6.64 -1.32
N GLY A 316 -30.67 5.84 -1.13
CA GLY A 316 -30.15 4.96 -2.18
C GLY A 316 -31.06 3.74 -2.40
N PRO A 317 -31.13 3.17 -3.61
CA PRO A 317 -30.36 3.53 -4.82
C PRO A 317 -30.83 4.85 -5.47
N ALA A 318 -29.90 5.77 -5.70
CA ALA A 318 -30.18 7.03 -6.36
C ALA A 318 -28.95 7.59 -7.09
N ILE A 319 -29.19 8.45 -8.08
CA ILE A 319 -28.16 9.17 -8.83
C ILE A 319 -28.44 10.67 -8.69
N ILE A 320 -27.44 11.41 -8.24
CA ILE A 320 -27.47 12.86 -8.14
C ILE A 320 -26.69 13.41 -9.33
N ALA A 321 -27.41 13.95 -10.30
CA ALA A 321 -26.83 14.57 -11.49
C ALA A 321 -26.51 16.04 -11.21
N GLU A 322 -25.27 16.44 -11.47
CA GLU A 322 -24.76 17.80 -11.28
C GLU A 322 -24.12 18.27 -12.59
N LYS A 323 -23.98 19.59 -12.78
CA LYS A 323 -23.34 20.13 -14.00
C LYS A 323 -21.90 19.67 -14.22
N ASN A 324 -21.15 19.42 -13.14
CA ASN A 324 -19.72 19.12 -13.19
C ASN A 324 -19.35 17.79 -12.51
N ALA A 325 -20.33 17.03 -12.02
CA ALA A 325 -20.12 15.78 -11.30
C ALA A 325 -21.35 14.88 -11.37
N THR A 326 -21.16 13.62 -11.01
CA THR A 326 -22.26 12.69 -10.76
C THR A 326 -21.97 11.95 -9.47
N THR A 327 -22.92 11.97 -8.55
CA THR A 327 -22.80 11.31 -7.25
C THR A 327 -23.79 10.16 -7.17
N VAL A 328 -23.28 8.95 -6.93
CA VAL A 328 -24.11 7.74 -6.80
C VAL A 328 -24.35 7.45 -5.32
N VAL A 329 -25.61 7.34 -4.93
CA VAL A 329 -26.02 6.87 -3.60
C VAL A 329 -26.37 5.39 -3.73
N GLU A 330 -25.42 4.53 -3.36
CA GLU A 330 -25.57 3.07 -3.48
C GLU A 330 -26.70 2.53 -2.58
N PRO A 331 -27.26 1.34 -2.87
CA PRO A 331 -28.20 0.67 -1.96
C PRO A 331 -27.68 0.59 -0.52
N GLY A 332 -28.53 0.94 0.44
CA GLY A 332 -28.18 0.98 1.87
C GLY A 332 -27.40 2.22 2.31
N TRP A 333 -27.12 3.15 1.41
CA TRP A 333 -26.64 4.50 1.71
C TRP A 333 -27.77 5.53 1.62
N GLN A 334 -27.57 6.68 2.25
CA GLN A 334 -28.49 7.81 2.19
C GLN A 334 -27.70 9.11 2.16
N ALA A 335 -27.97 9.99 1.18
CA ALA A 335 -27.42 11.33 1.16
C ALA A 335 -28.32 12.33 1.89
N ARG A 336 -27.72 13.36 2.47
CA ARG A 336 -28.39 14.53 3.03
C ARG A 336 -27.73 15.80 2.54
N VAL A 337 -28.55 16.79 2.17
CA VAL A 337 -28.08 18.15 1.90
C VAL A 337 -27.95 18.91 3.21
N THR A 338 -26.75 19.39 3.53
CA THR A 338 -26.48 20.12 4.78
C THR A 338 -26.88 21.60 4.69
N ALA A 339 -26.76 22.34 5.78
CA ALA A 339 -26.96 23.79 5.81
C ALA A 339 -25.96 24.57 4.93
N PHE A 340 -24.82 23.97 4.56
CA PHE A 340 -23.83 24.56 3.66
C PHE A 340 -23.99 24.08 2.21
N ASP A 341 -25.12 23.43 1.90
CA ASP A 341 -25.35 22.82 0.59
C ASP A 341 -24.31 21.73 0.25
N HIS A 342 -23.74 21.07 1.28
CA HIS A 342 -22.90 19.88 1.11
C HIS A 342 -23.75 18.63 0.99
N LEU A 343 -23.23 17.59 0.34
CA LEU A 343 -23.79 16.25 0.41
C LEU A 343 -23.00 15.44 1.43
N VAL A 344 -23.70 14.94 2.45
CA VAL A 344 -23.17 13.93 3.38
C VAL A 344 -23.91 12.65 3.12
N LEU A 345 -23.19 11.59 2.75
CA LEU A 345 -23.74 10.26 2.54
C LEU A 345 -23.38 9.39 3.74
N ASP A 346 -24.40 8.90 4.42
CA ASP A 346 -24.26 7.97 5.54
C ASP A 346 -24.70 6.58 5.11
N ARG A 347 -23.99 5.58 5.61
CA ARG A 347 -24.39 4.18 5.48
C ARG A 347 -25.48 3.89 6.52
N VAL A 348 -26.74 3.73 6.07
CA VAL A 348 -27.92 3.64 6.95
C VAL A 348 -28.42 2.23 7.18
N GLN A 349 -28.13 1.31 6.27
CA GLN A 349 -28.33 -0.13 6.51
C GLN A 349 -26.99 -0.73 6.93
N PRO A 350 -26.89 -1.73 7.81
CA PRO A 350 -25.65 -2.45 8.06
C PRO A 350 -25.13 -3.11 6.77
N ARG A 351 -23.82 -3.32 6.64
CA ARG A 351 -23.28 -3.96 5.44
C ARG A 351 -23.82 -5.38 5.48
N GLU A 352 -24.50 -5.81 4.42
CA GLU A 352 -24.54 -7.25 4.19
C GLU A 352 -23.07 -7.64 4.10
N SER A 353 -22.59 -8.41 5.07
CA SER A 353 -21.32 -9.09 4.94
C SER A 353 -21.44 -9.83 3.61
N ARG A 354 -20.79 -9.30 2.56
CA ARG A 354 -20.82 -9.89 1.21
C ARG A 354 -20.70 -11.39 1.43
N VAL A 355 -21.73 -12.11 0.97
CA VAL A 355 -21.92 -13.57 1.00
C VAL A 355 -20.68 -14.26 1.52
N ALA A 356 -20.77 -14.90 2.69
CA ALA A 356 -19.68 -15.68 3.32
C ALA A 356 -18.75 -16.20 2.23
N ILE A 357 -17.61 -15.52 2.06
CA ILE A 357 -16.76 -15.73 0.89
C ILE A 357 -16.46 -17.22 0.86
N GLY A 358 -16.88 -17.88 -0.21
CA GLY A 358 -16.67 -19.31 -0.35
C GLY A 358 -15.18 -19.60 -0.49
N THR A 359 -14.78 -20.84 -0.27
CA THR A 359 -13.43 -21.31 -0.59
C THR A 359 -13.23 -21.53 -2.09
N SER A 360 -14.27 -21.41 -2.91
CA SER A 360 -14.21 -21.54 -4.38
C SER A 360 -13.54 -20.34 -5.04
N VAL A 361 -12.78 -20.60 -6.12
CA VAL A 361 -12.13 -19.53 -6.88
C VAL A 361 -13.15 -18.58 -7.51
N ASP A 362 -13.03 -17.29 -7.17
CA ASP A 362 -13.74 -16.19 -7.83
C ASP A 362 -12.68 -15.27 -8.47
N PRO A 363 -12.73 -14.99 -9.78
CA PRO A 363 -11.70 -14.20 -10.46
C PRO A 363 -11.54 -12.76 -9.95
N VAL A 364 -12.60 -12.13 -9.46
CA VAL A 364 -12.55 -10.78 -8.88
C VAL A 364 -11.89 -10.85 -7.52
N MET A 365 -12.35 -11.77 -6.67
CA MET A 365 -11.77 -11.96 -5.34
C MET A 365 -10.34 -12.46 -5.38
N LEU A 366 -9.95 -13.25 -6.39
CA LEU A 366 -8.57 -13.68 -6.60
C LEU A 366 -7.66 -12.46 -6.77
N GLU A 367 -8.08 -11.48 -7.58
CA GLU A 367 -7.33 -10.24 -7.74
C GLU A 367 -7.33 -9.39 -6.46
N VAL A 368 -8.44 -9.36 -5.72
CA VAL A 368 -8.50 -8.69 -4.41
C VAL A 368 -7.50 -9.31 -3.43
N PHE A 369 -7.54 -10.63 -3.22
CA PHE A 369 -6.63 -11.33 -2.30
C PHE A 369 -5.18 -11.22 -2.74
N ASN A 370 -4.88 -11.35 -4.03
CA ASN A 370 -3.54 -11.11 -4.57
C ASN A 370 -3.01 -9.72 -4.19
N ASN A 371 -3.83 -8.67 -4.39
CA ASN A 371 -3.43 -7.31 -4.01
C ASN A 371 -3.31 -7.15 -2.49
N LEU A 372 -4.17 -7.79 -1.70
CA LEU A 372 -4.09 -7.72 -0.24
C LEU A 372 -2.81 -8.39 0.29
N PHE A 373 -2.45 -9.59 -0.19
CA PHE A 373 -1.21 -10.27 0.19
C PHE A 373 0.03 -9.46 -0.20
N MET A 374 0.06 -8.94 -1.43
CA MET A 374 1.13 -8.05 -1.90
C MET A 374 1.23 -6.78 -1.05
N ASN A 375 0.10 -6.18 -0.69
CA ASN A 375 0.07 -4.98 0.16
C ASN A 375 0.67 -5.25 1.55
N ILE A 376 0.41 -6.41 2.15
CA ILE A 376 1.03 -6.79 3.42
C ILE A 376 2.55 -6.90 3.25
N ALA A 377 3.03 -7.60 2.21
CA ALA A 377 4.46 -7.73 1.94
C ALA A 377 5.13 -6.35 1.72
N GLU A 378 4.48 -5.44 1.00
CA GLU A 378 4.94 -4.05 0.82
C GLU A 378 4.94 -3.26 2.14
N GLN A 379 3.94 -3.42 3.01
CA GLN A 379 3.91 -2.78 4.33
C GLN A 379 5.07 -3.27 5.21
N MET A 380 5.37 -4.57 5.18
CA MET A 380 6.56 -5.12 5.84
C MET A 380 7.84 -4.49 5.27
N GLY A 381 7.95 -4.38 3.94
CA GLY A 381 9.10 -3.77 3.28
C GLY A 381 9.29 -2.30 3.65
N LEU A 382 8.22 -1.51 3.69
CA LEU A 382 8.26 -0.12 4.11
C LEU A 382 8.64 0.02 5.60
N GLN A 383 8.17 -0.89 6.45
CA GLN A 383 8.58 -0.95 7.86
C GLN A 383 10.08 -1.23 7.97
N LEU A 384 10.58 -2.21 7.21
CA LEU A 384 12.00 -2.56 7.20
C LEU A 384 12.86 -1.39 6.72
N GLN A 385 12.53 -0.81 5.57
CA GLN A 385 13.25 0.32 5.01
C GLN A 385 13.35 1.51 5.98
N ASN A 386 12.27 1.85 6.67
CA ASN A 386 12.24 3.01 7.57
C ASN A 386 12.93 2.77 8.91
N THR A 387 13.12 1.51 9.33
CA THR A 387 13.69 1.16 10.63
C THR A 387 15.09 0.56 10.55
N ALA A 388 15.53 0.14 9.37
CA ALA A 388 16.87 -0.36 9.14
C ALA A 388 17.94 0.73 9.35
N TYR A 389 19.12 0.28 9.76
CA TYR A 389 20.26 1.13 10.06
C TYR A 389 21.28 1.14 8.92
N SER A 390 21.45 0.01 8.21
CA SER A 390 22.40 -0.05 7.09
C SER A 390 21.87 0.62 5.82
N VAL A 391 22.78 1.28 5.11
CA VAL A 391 22.56 1.87 3.78
C VAL A 391 22.08 0.82 2.78
N ASN A 392 22.56 -0.43 2.89
CA ASN A 392 22.17 -1.52 2.01
C ASN A 392 20.66 -1.79 2.07
N ILE A 393 20.10 -1.92 3.26
CA ILE A 393 18.66 -2.16 3.42
C ILE A 393 17.88 -0.86 3.20
N LYS A 394 18.31 0.25 3.78
CA LYS A 394 17.54 1.50 3.80
C LYS A 394 17.51 2.25 2.46
N GLU A 395 18.65 2.34 1.77
CA GLU A 395 18.81 3.17 0.57
C GLU A 395 18.99 2.34 -0.70
N ARG A 396 19.80 1.29 -0.66
CA ARG A 396 20.00 0.39 -1.82
C ARG A 396 18.82 -0.56 -2.01
N LEU A 397 17.96 -0.68 -1.01
CA LEU A 397 16.78 -1.54 -0.98
C LEU A 397 17.13 -3.01 -1.21
N ASP A 398 18.29 -3.43 -0.73
CA ASP A 398 18.79 -4.80 -0.83
C ASP A 398 18.18 -5.66 0.29
N PHE A 399 16.87 -5.85 0.19
CA PHE A 399 16.08 -6.68 1.09
C PHE A 399 14.86 -7.23 0.39
N SER A 400 14.15 -8.18 1.00
CA SER A 400 12.83 -8.63 0.55
C SER A 400 12.00 -9.09 1.73
N CYS A 401 10.71 -8.78 1.68
CA CYS A 401 9.71 -9.24 2.66
C CYS A 401 8.69 -10.11 1.94
N ALA A 402 8.31 -11.23 2.57
CA ALA A 402 7.46 -12.22 1.94
C ALA A 402 6.52 -12.93 2.92
N LEU A 403 5.41 -13.41 2.37
CA LEU A 403 4.38 -14.20 3.04
C LEU A 403 4.41 -15.64 2.53
N PHE A 404 4.19 -16.58 3.44
CA PHE A 404 4.22 -18.01 3.12
C PHE A 404 3.02 -18.71 3.74
N ASP A 405 2.49 -19.71 3.03
CA ASP A 405 1.43 -20.58 3.54
C ASP A 405 1.93 -21.50 4.67
N ALA A 406 1.04 -22.32 5.22
CA ALA A 406 1.36 -23.29 6.26
C ALA A 406 2.39 -24.36 5.82
N GLN A 407 2.56 -24.56 4.51
CA GLN A 407 3.51 -25.49 3.90
C GLN A 407 4.83 -24.80 3.51
N CYS A 408 5.01 -23.52 3.92
CA CYS A 408 6.19 -22.71 3.65
C CYS A 408 6.39 -22.36 2.16
N ASN A 409 5.32 -22.42 1.34
CA ASN A 409 5.37 -21.97 -0.04
C ASN A 409 5.10 -20.45 -0.12
N LEU A 410 5.80 -19.78 -1.02
CA LEU A 410 5.68 -18.35 -1.24
C LEU A 410 4.27 -17.98 -1.76
N ILE A 411 3.67 -16.94 -1.16
CA ILE A 411 2.37 -16.36 -1.55
C ILE A 411 2.54 -14.99 -2.19
N ALA A 412 3.27 -14.10 -1.53
CA ALA A 412 3.47 -12.73 -1.97
C ALA A 412 4.81 -12.22 -1.47
N ASN A 413 5.44 -11.34 -2.25
CA ASN A 413 6.72 -10.72 -1.92
C ASN A 413 6.77 -9.27 -2.39
N ALA A 414 7.37 -8.39 -1.59
CA ALA A 414 7.66 -7.04 -2.05
C ALA A 414 8.73 -7.06 -3.15
N PRO A 415 8.55 -6.35 -4.28
CA PRO A 415 9.45 -6.41 -5.43
C PRO A 415 10.68 -5.52 -5.20
N HIS A 416 11.73 -6.10 -4.61
CA HIS A 416 13.01 -5.40 -4.39
C HIS A 416 14.16 -6.17 -5.04
N MET A 417 14.39 -7.43 -4.66
CA MET A 417 15.52 -8.24 -5.14
C MET A 417 15.09 -9.66 -5.58
N PRO A 418 15.06 -9.95 -6.90
CA PRO A 418 14.60 -11.25 -7.41
C PRO A 418 15.36 -12.48 -6.90
N VAL A 419 16.65 -12.31 -6.56
CA VAL A 419 17.52 -13.41 -6.07
C VAL A 419 17.06 -13.98 -4.72
N HIS A 420 16.39 -13.18 -3.89
CA HIS A 420 15.85 -13.63 -2.60
C HIS A 420 14.67 -14.60 -2.75
N LEU A 421 13.98 -14.57 -3.89
CA LEU A 421 12.64 -15.15 -4.02
C LEU A 421 12.65 -16.67 -4.12
N GLY A 422 13.61 -17.23 -4.85
CA GLY A 422 13.72 -18.67 -5.06
C GLY A 422 14.19 -19.42 -3.81
N SER A 423 15.01 -18.78 -2.97
CA SER A 423 15.74 -19.46 -1.89
C SER A 423 15.13 -19.23 -0.50
N MET A 424 14.37 -18.15 -0.28
CA MET A 424 13.75 -17.87 1.02
C MET A 424 12.75 -18.94 1.47
N SER A 425 12.03 -19.58 0.53
CA SER A 425 11.14 -20.71 0.86
C SER A 425 11.91 -21.88 1.49
N GLU A 426 13.11 -22.17 1.00
CA GLU A 426 13.97 -23.24 1.56
C GLU A 426 14.54 -22.89 2.94
N SER A 427 14.84 -21.60 3.18
CA SER A 427 15.20 -21.13 4.52
C SER A 427 14.08 -21.38 5.54
N ILE A 428 12.83 -21.06 5.17
CA ILE A 428 11.69 -21.24 6.06
C ILE A 428 11.42 -22.72 6.28
N LYS A 429 11.43 -23.55 5.23
CA LYS A 429 11.29 -25.01 5.36
C LYS A 429 12.35 -25.60 6.29
N THR A 430 13.60 -25.14 6.20
CA THR A 430 14.68 -25.59 7.09
C THR A 430 14.40 -25.23 8.55
N VAL A 431 14.05 -23.97 8.82
CA VAL A 431 13.69 -23.51 10.17
C VAL A 431 12.52 -24.32 10.73
N VAL A 432 11.49 -24.55 9.92
CA VAL A 432 10.32 -25.32 10.33
C VAL A 432 10.67 -26.78 10.62
N ALA A 433 11.41 -27.43 9.73
CA ALA A 433 11.80 -28.83 9.90
C ALA A 433 12.66 -29.04 11.16
N ARG A 434 13.62 -28.15 11.40
CA ARG A 434 14.58 -28.30 12.51
C ARG A 434 14.04 -27.88 13.89
N ASN A 435 12.94 -27.14 13.92
CA ASN A 435 12.26 -26.73 15.16
C ASN A 435 10.86 -27.35 15.29
N ALA A 436 10.58 -28.43 14.55
CA ALA A 436 9.29 -29.10 14.56
C ALA A 436 8.94 -29.57 15.99
N GLY A 437 7.76 -29.17 16.49
CA GLY A 437 7.28 -29.48 17.84
C GLY A 437 7.84 -28.60 18.97
N THR A 438 8.90 -27.82 18.73
CA THR A 438 9.52 -26.97 19.75
C THR A 438 9.20 -25.48 19.60
N MET A 439 8.72 -25.04 18.44
CA MET A 439 8.27 -23.66 18.23
C MET A 439 7.16 -23.27 19.21
N ARG A 440 7.19 -22.02 19.68
CA ARG A 440 6.17 -21.42 20.55
C ARG A 440 5.70 -20.06 19.99
N PRO A 441 4.50 -19.60 20.36
CA PRO A 441 4.05 -18.25 20.09
C PRO A 441 5.08 -17.20 20.54
N GLY A 442 5.35 -16.22 19.68
CA GLY A 442 6.35 -15.18 19.92
C GLY A 442 7.80 -15.58 19.64
N ASP A 443 8.06 -16.81 19.16
CA ASP A 443 9.40 -17.19 18.70
C ASP A 443 9.74 -16.54 17.35
N VAL A 444 11.01 -16.16 17.16
CA VAL A 444 11.56 -15.69 15.88
C VAL A 444 12.90 -16.36 15.65
N TYR A 445 13.16 -16.77 14.41
CA TYR A 445 14.36 -17.49 14.00
C TYR A 445 15.16 -16.69 12.98
N VAL A 446 16.48 -16.92 12.94
CA VAL A 446 17.40 -16.25 12.01
C VAL A 446 18.38 -17.24 11.41
N LEU A 447 18.69 -17.07 10.12
CA LEU A 447 19.71 -17.81 9.38
C LEU A 447 20.27 -17.02 8.19
N ASN A 448 21.49 -17.33 7.78
CA ASN A 448 22.10 -16.89 6.52
C ASN A 448 22.82 -18.04 5.77
N ASP A 449 22.77 -19.26 6.31
CA ASP A 449 23.49 -20.41 5.78
C ASP A 449 23.11 -20.73 4.31
N PRO A 450 24.04 -20.58 3.34
CA PRO A 450 23.76 -20.80 1.93
C PRO A 450 23.37 -22.25 1.61
N TYR A 451 23.84 -23.21 2.41
CA TYR A 451 23.50 -24.63 2.22
C TYR A 451 22.03 -24.94 2.53
N HIS A 452 21.34 -24.06 3.26
CA HIS A 452 19.97 -24.24 3.71
C HIS A 452 19.05 -23.07 3.32
N GLY A 453 19.23 -22.54 2.11
CA GLY A 453 18.35 -21.53 1.51
C GLY A 453 18.84 -20.09 1.67
N GLY A 454 19.97 -19.84 2.35
CA GLY A 454 20.69 -18.58 2.22
C GLY A 454 21.20 -18.37 0.78
N THR A 455 21.42 -17.13 0.39
CA THR A 455 22.00 -16.77 -0.93
C THR A 455 23.51 -16.60 -0.82
N HIS A 456 23.96 -15.87 0.19
CA HIS A 456 25.33 -15.73 0.66
C HIS A 456 25.29 -15.24 2.11
N LEU A 457 26.39 -15.28 2.86
CA LEU A 457 26.37 -14.95 4.29
C LEU A 457 25.83 -13.53 4.62
N PRO A 458 26.05 -12.49 3.80
CA PRO A 458 25.46 -11.17 4.07
C PRO A 458 23.93 -11.13 4.05
N ASP A 459 23.28 -12.08 3.37
CA ASP A 459 21.83 -12.13 3.23
C ASP A 459 21.21 -12.89 4.39
N VAL A 460 20.85 -12.15 5.45
CA VAL A 460 20.32 -12.73 6.67
C VAL A 460 18.81 -12.76 6.62
N THR A 461 18.23 -13.95 6.79
CA THR A 461 16.79 -14.21 6.77
C THR A 461 16.25 -14.34 8.19
N VAL A 462 15.24 -13.54 8.52
CA VAL A 462 14.48 -13.61 9.78
C VAL A 462 13.10 -14.21 9.48
N VAL A 463 12.73 -15.25 10.22
CA VAL A 463 11.51 -16.04 10.03
C VAL A 463 10.65 -15.98 11.28
N THR A 464 9.38 -15.59 11.12
CA THR A 464 8.41 -15.47 12.21
C THR A 464 7.19 -16.34 11.92
N PRO A 465 6.89 -17.37 12.75
CA PRO A 465 5.65 -18.13 12.66
C PRO A 465 4.43 -17.29 13.05
N VAL A 466 3.36 -17.38 12.28
CA VAL A 466 2.08 -16.71 12.56
C VAL A 466 1.14 -17.69 13.24
N TRP A 467 0.89 -17.50 14.53
CA TRP A 467 -0.01 -18.36 15.30
C TRP A 467 -1.46 -17.87 15.24
N ASP A 468 -2.40 -18.81 15.37
CA ASP A 468 -3.82 -18.52 15.56
C ASP A 468 -4.08 -17.73 16.86
N SER A 469 -5.31 -17.25 17.05
CA SER A 469 -5.67 -16.43 18.21
C SER A 469 -5.64 -17.20 19.54
N ALA A 470 -5.73 -18.53 19.48
CA ALA A 470 -5.60 -19.43 20.62
C ALA A 470 -4.14 -19.86 20.88
N ASP A 471 -3.19 -19.37 20.07
CA ASP A 471 -1.77 -19.70 20.18
C ASP A 471 -1.48 -21.22 20.15
N ALA A 472 -2.34 -21.97 19.47
CA ALA A 472 -2.36 -23.43 19.43
C ALA A 472 -1.80 -23.98 18.12
N THR A 473 -2.01 -23.27 17.00
CA THR A 473 -1.59 -23.74 15.67
C THR A 473 -0.92 -22.63 14.87
N ILE A 474 0.12 -23.00 14.11
CA ILE A 474 0.76 -22.09 13.16
C ILE A 474 -0.11 -22.07 11.89
N LEU A 475 -0.52 -20.87 11.48
CA LEU A 475 -1.36 -20.64 10.31
C LEU A 475 -0.55 -20.37 9.05
N PHE A 476 0.51 -19.55 9.20
CA PHE A 476 1.33 -19.01 8.12
C PHE A 476 2.76 -18.75 8.62
N TYR A 477 3.64 -18.35 7.72
CA TYR A 477 4.95 -17.80 8.07
C TYR A 477 5.16 -16.46 7.36
N VAL A 478 5.89 -15.57 8.02
CA VAL A 478 6.40 -14.34 7.39
C VAL A 478 7.92 -14.33 7.46
N GLY A 479 8.53 -13.82 6.40
CA GLY A 479 9.98 -13.76 6.26
C GLY A 479 10.45 -12.39 5.79
N SER A 480 11.59 -11.96 6.29
CA SER A 480 12.35 -10.86 5.72
C SER A 480 13.80 -11.27 5.55
N ARG A 481 14.40 -10.92 4.42
CA ARG A 481 15.82 -11.08 4.15
C ARG A 481 16.42 -9.72 3.86
N GLY A 482 17.52 -9.39 4.52
CA GLY A 482 18.22 -8.13 4.32
C GLY A 482 19.70 -8.39 4.12
N HIS A 483 20.32 -7.60 3.24
CA HIS A 483 21.75 -7.65 2.99
C HIS A 483 22.50 -6.81 4.03
N HIS A 484 23.13 -7.48 4.99
CA HIS A 484 23.93 -6.82 6.02
C HIS A 484 25.27 -6.38 5.44
N ALA A 485 25.65 -5.12 5.67
CA ALA A 485 26.85 -4.53 5.09
C ALA A 485 28.17 -5.21 5.51
N ASP A 486 28.20 -5.85 6.68
CA ASP A 486 29.30 -6.66 7.18
C ASP A 486 28.76 -7.81 8.03
N ILE A 487 29.23 -9.01 7.78
CA ILE A 487 28.98 -10.24 8.57
C ILE A 487 30.32 -10.90 8.96
N GLY A 488 31.45 -10.18 8.80
CA GLY A 488 32.81 -10.66 9.06
C GLY A 488 33.62 -11.01 7.81
N GLY A 489 34.41 -12.08 7.89
CA GLY A 489 35.23 -12.59 6.78
C GLY A 489 36.63 -11.98 6.70
N LEU A 490 37.42 -12.39 5.72
CA LEU A 490 38.82 -11.93 5.55
C LEU A 490 38.92 -10.42 5.26
N THR A 491 37.99 -9.89 4.47
CA THR A 491 37.98 -8.49 4.04
C THR A 491 36.65 -7.82 4.39
N PRO A 492 36.63 -6.50 4.66
CA PRO A 492 35.39 -5.75 4.81
C PRO A 492 34.46 -5.95 3.60
N GLY A 493 33.15 -6.08 3.84
CA GLY A 493 32.16 -6.32 2.79
C GLY A 493 31.94 -7.80 2.43
N THR A 494 32.54 -8.74 3.17
CA THR A 494 32.11 -10.16 3.27
C THR A 494 32.18 -11.06 2.04
N MET A 495 32.43 -10.52 0.85
CA MET A 495 32.70 -11.30 -0.37
C MET A 495 34.17 -11.19 -0.74
N SER A 496 35.04 -11.92 -0.03
CA SER A 496 36.47 -11.92 -0.32
C SER A 496 36.76 -12.82 -1.53
N PRO A 497 37.38 -12.32 -2.62
CA PRO A 497 37.76 -13.16 -3.75
C PRO A 497 38.88 -14.16 -3.41
N SER A 498 39.51 -13.98 -2.24
CA SER A 498 40.57 -14.86 -1.74
C SER A 498 40.06 -15.89 -0.71
N ALA A 499 38.76 -15.87 -0.35
CA ALA A 499 38.20 -16.88 0.53
C ALA A 499 38.11 -18.22 -0.20
N THR A 500 38.59 -19.27 0.45
CA THR A 500 38.57 -20.66 -0.06
C THR A 500 37.63 -21.55 0.74
N ARG A 501 37.15 -21.05 1.89
CA ARG A 501 36.23 -21.75 2.79
C ARG A 501 35.17 -20.78 3.31
N ILE A 502 33.98 -21.29 3.60
CA ILE A 502 32.84 -20.47 4.03
C ILE A 502 33.12 -19.70 5.34
N GLU A 503 33.93 -20.27 6.25
CA GLU A 503 34.28 -19.62 7.51
C GLU A 503 35.18 -18.37 7.30
N GLU A 504 35.81 -18.26 6.13
CA GLU A 504 36.61 -17.11 5.70
C GLU A 504 35.74 -15.99 5.12
N GLU A 505 34.46 -16.25 4.85
CA GLU A 505 33.48 -15.26 4.37
C GLU A 505 32.74 -14.57 5.54
N GLY A 506 32.79 -15.13 6.74
CA GLY A 506 32.27 -14.50 7.96
C GLY A 506 31.45 -15.42 8.85
N VAL A 507 30.53 -14.83 9.60
CA VAL A 507 29.69 -15.54 10.57
C VAL A 507 28.56 -16.27 9.84
N GLN A 508 28.64 -17.60 9.83
CA GLN A 508 27.57 -18.48 9.37
C GLN A 508 26.54 -18.70 10.49
N ILE A 509 25.29 -18.34 10.21
CA ILE A 509 24.13 -18.45 11.08
C ILE A 509 23.23 -19.53 10.47
N ASP A 510 23.22 -20.70 11.09
CA ASP A 510 22.52 -21.87 10.54
C ASP A 510 21.02 -21.89 10.87
N ASN A 511 20.64 -21.99 12.15
CA ASN A 511 19.26 -21.88 12.62
C ASN A 511 19.27 -21.44 14.09
N VAL A 512 19.18 -20.13 14.31
CA VAL A 512 19.29 -19.55 15.64
C VAL A 512 17.93 -19.00 16.06
N LYS A 513 17.49 -19.35 17.28
CA LYS A 513 16.34 -18.70 17.90
C LYS A 513 16.76 -17.30 18.35
N LEU A 514 16.29 -16.29 17.63
CA LEU A 514 16.58 -14.87 17.86
C LEU A 514 15.65 -14.25 18.91
N VAL A 515 14.39 -14.66 18.93
CA VAL A 515 13.41 -14.26 19.96
C VAL A 515 12.82 -15.53 20.56
N ASP A 516 12.79 -15.62 21.89
CA ASP A 516 12.13 -16.71 22.62
C ASP A 516 10.90 -16.17 23.32
N ARG A 517 9.71 -16.55 22.84
CA ARG A 517 8.42 -16.14 23.41
C ARG A 517 8.30 -14.62 23.64
N GLY A 518 8.69 -13.83 22.65
CA GLY A 518 8.67 -12.37 22.71
C GLY A 518 9.86 -11.72 23.40
N VAL A 519 10.82 -12.48 23.93
CA VAL A 519 12.06 -11.95 24.54
C VAL A 519 13.22 -12.06 23.55
N LEU A 520 13.78 -10.91 23.14
CA LEU A 520 14.93 -10.86 22.24
C LEU A 520 16.19 -11.42 22.92
N ARG A 521 16.84 -12.38 22.27
CA ARG A 521 18.10 -13.01 22.73
C ARG A 521 19.32 -12.24 22.23
N GLU A 522 19.34 -10.95 22.57
CA GLU A 522 20.31 -9.99 22.04
C GLU A 522 21.76 -10.34 22.45
N ALA A 523 21.97 -10.73 23.71
CA ALA A 523 23.29 -11.08 24.21
C ALA A 523 23.87 -12.30 23.49
N GLU A 524 23.05 -13.33 23.27
CA GLU A 524 23.48 -14.55 22.58
C GLU A 524 23.75 -14.33 21.10
N MET A 525 22.91 -13.53 20.44
CA MET A 525 23.11 -13.21 19.03
C MET A 525 24.34 -12.30 18.83
N LEU A 526 24.59 -11.33 19.72
CA LEU A 526 25.83 -10.56 19.71
C LEU A 526 27.04 -11.45 19.94
N ALA A 527 26.98 -12.37 20.91
CA ALA A 527 28.05 -13.33 21.16
C ALA A 527 28.35 -14.19 19.93
N LEU A 528 27.32 -14.62 19.19
CA LEU A 528 27.47 -15.33 17.92
C LEU A 528 28.16 -14.46 16.86
N LEU A 529 27.76 -13.20 16.70
CA LEU A 529 28.37 -12.26 15.75
C LEU A 529 29.84 -11.93 16.09
N TYR A 530 30.20 -12.00 17.37
CA TYR A 530 31.58 -11.87 17.85
C TYR A 530 32.39 -13.17 17.78
N SER A 531 31.79 -14.28 17.37
CA SER A 531 32.43 -15.59 17.37
C SER A 531 33.12 -15.91 16.03
N GLY A 532 33.91 -16.99 16.02
CA GLY A 532 34.65 -17.45 14.84
C GLY A 532 36.00 -16.76 14.66
N ALA A 533 36.78 -17.23 13.68
CA ALA A 533 38.08 -16.66 13.35
C ALA A 533 37.97 -15.30 12.63
N HIS A 534 36.84 -15.05 11.97
CA HIS A 534 36.55 -13.86 11.18
C HIS A 534 35.19 -13.25 11.58
N PRO A 535 35.07 -12.74 12.82
CA PRO A 535 33.80 -12.24 13.36
C PRO A 535 33.32 -10.99 12.61
N SER A 536 32.04 -10.65 12.80
CA SER A 536 31.51 -9.38 12.29
C SER A 536 32.26 -8.20 12.88
N ARG A 537 32.58 -7.23 12.03
CA ARG A 537 33.28 -5.99 12.41
C ARG A 537 32.34 -4.97 13.04
N ASN A 538 31.03 -5.06 12.77
CA ASN A 538 30.03 -4.17 13.34
C ASN A 538 28.77 -4.92 13.85
N PRO A 539 28.90 -5.80 14.87
CA PRO A 539 27.78 -6.60 15.38
C PRO A 539 26.57 -5.78 15.84
N GLN A 540 26.79 -4.53 16.29
CA GLN A 540 25.74 -3.62 16.74
C GLN A 540 24.88 -3.14 15.57
N GLN A 541 25.48 -2.89 14.40
CA GLN A 541 24.71 -2.59 13.20
C GLN A 541 23.95 -3.83 12.71
N ASN A 542 24.57 -5.02 12.75
CA ASN A 542 23.84 -6.26 12.46
C ASN A 542 22.61 -6.41 13.36
N MET A 543 22.79 -6.23 14.67
CA MET A 543 21.70 -6.30 15.64
C MET A 543 20.60 -5.25 15.38
N ALA A 544 20.98 -4.04 14.97
CA ALA A 544 20.00 -3.00 14.62
C ALA A 544 19.15 -3.38 13.40
N ASP A 545 19.78 -3.92 12.36
CA ASP A 545 19.09 -4.40 11.16
C ASP A 545 18.22 -5.64 11.45
N LEU A 546 18.69 -6.55 12.32
CA LEU A 546 17.88 -7.70 12.79
C LEU A 546 16.64 -7.24 13.56
N LYS A 547 16.76 -6.21 14.41
CA LYS A 547 15.61 -5.59 15.10
C LYS A 547 14.62 -4.98 14.09
N ALA A 548 15.11 -4.34 13.03
CA ALA A 548 14.27 -3.82 11.94
C ALA A 548 13.53 -4.96 11.19
N GLN A 549 14.21 -6.07 10.92
CA GLN A 549 13.60 -7.27 10.31
C GLN A 549 12.52 -7.90 11.20
N ILE A 550 12.76 -8.00 12.52
CA ILE A 550 11.74 -8.45 13.48
C ILE A 550 10.51 -7.54 13.43
N ALA A 551 10.70 -6.21 13.45
CA ALA A 551 9.60 -5.25 13.38
C ALA A 551 8.81 -5.35 12.07
N ALA A 552 9.51 -5.55 10.95
CA ALA A 552 8.90 -5.79 9.65
C ALA A 552 8.06 -7.07 9.63
N ASN A 553 8.59 -8.17 10.18
CA ASN A 553 7.86 -9.42 10.30
C ASN A 553 6.62 -9.29 11.19
N GLU A 554 6.74 -8.64 12.35
CA GLU A 554 5.61 -8.39 13.26
C GLU A 554 4.49 -7.60 12.58
N LYS A 555 4.85 -6.63 11.72
CA LYS A 555 3.86 -5.93 10.90
C LYS A 555 3.10 -6.89 9.97
N GLY A 556 3.80 -7.85 9.37
CA GLY A 556 3.18 -8.92 8.58
C GLY A 556 2.24 -9.81 9.39
N VAL A 557 2.66 -10.23 10.59
CA VAL A 557 1.85 -11.02 11.54
C VAL A 557 0.53 -10.31 11.84
N GLN A 558 0.59 -9.02 12.18
CA GLN A 558 -0.58 -8.23 12.53
C GLN A 558 -1.58 -8.10 11.38
N GLU A 559 -1.10 -7.81 10.17
CA GLU A 559 -1.99 -7.64 9.02
C GLU A 559 -2.58 -8.97 8.53
N LEU A 560 -1.84 -10.08 8.62
CA LEU A 560 -2.39 -11.42 8.35
C LEU A 560 -3.47 -11.79 9.37
N ARG A 561 -3.27 -11.51 10.66
CA ARG A 561 -4.29 -11.74 11.70
C ARG A 561 -5.56 -10.92 11.44
N LYS A 562 -5.43 -9.63 11.11
CA LYS A 562 -6.58 -8.79 10.71
C LYS A 562 -7.31 -9.35 9.49
N MET A 563 -6.57 -9.87 8.51
CA MET A 563 -7.16 -10.50 7.33
C MET A 563 -7.94 -11.76 7.70
N VAL A 564 -7.41 -12.61 8.58
CA VAL A 564 -8.12 -13.80 9.08
C VAL A 564 -9.36 -13.40 9.87
N GLU A 565 -9.29 -12.37 10.71
CA GLU A 565 -10.45 -11.84 11.44
C GLU A 565 -11.53 -11.32 10.48
N GLN A 566 -11.13 -10.64 9.41
CA GLN A 566 -12.05 -10.05 8.44
C GLN A 566 -12.71 -11.07 7.50
N PHE A 567 -11.95 -12.04 7.01
CA PHE A 567 -12.39 -12.93 5.92
C PHE A 567 -12.56 -14.39 6.34
N GLY A 568 -12.06 -14.77 7.52
CA GLY A 568 -12.03 -16.14 8.00
C GLY A 568 -10.82 -16.93 7.48
N LEU A 569 -10.28 -17.80 8.34
CA LEU A 569 -9.06 -18.57 8.04
C LEU A 569 -9.19 -19.44 6.77
N ALA A 570 -10.30 -20.18 6.65
CA ALA A 570 -10.53 -21.08 5.53
C ALA A 570 -10.53 -20.35 4.18
N VAL A 571 -11.06 -19.13 4.15
CA VAL A 571 -11.09 -18.28 2.95
C VAL A 571 -9.68 -17.81 2.62
N VAL A 572 -8.96 -17.25 3.60
CA VAL A 572 -7.59 -16.77 3.40
C VAL A 572 -6.69 -17.88 2.85
N GLN A 573 -6.74 -19.07 3.44
CA GLN A 573 -5.97 -20.23 3.00
C GLN A 573 -6.36 -20.69 1.58
N ALA A 574 -7.66 -20.73 1.26
CA ALA A 574 -8.12 -21.09 -0.08
C ALA A 574 -7.60 -20.10 -1.14
N TYR A 575 -7.66 -18.79 -0.86
CA TYR A 575 -7.18 -17.78 -1.79
C TYR A 575 -5.66 -17.69 -1.88
N MET A 576 -4.91 -18.09 -0.84
CA MET A 576 -3.47 -18.33 -0.97
C MET A 576 -3.18 -19.40 -2.03
N GLY A 577 -3.90 -20.53 -1.97
CA GLY A 577 -3.82 -21.58 -2.99
C GLY A 577 -4.22 -21.09 -4.38
N HIS A 578 -5.35 -20.39 -4.52
CA HIS A 578 -5.81 -19.87 -5.82
C HIS A 578 -4.80 -18.89 -6.45
N VAL A 579 -4.08 -18.10 -5.63
CA VAL A 579 -3.01 -17.22 -6.11
C VAL A 579 -1.84 -18.04 -6.65
N GLN A 580 -1.42 -19.09 -5.94
CA GLN A 580 -0.36 -20.01 -6.38
C GLN A 580 -0.75 -20.75 -7.66
N ASP A 581 -1.95 -21.34 -7.72
CA ASP A 581 -2.46 -22.06 -8.88
C ASP A 581 -2.47 -21.17 -10.14
N ASN A 582 -2.92 -19.92 -9.97
CA ASN A 582 -2.90 -18.97 -11.07
C ASN A 582 -1.46 -18.61 -11.47
N ALA A 583 -0.53 -18.48 -10.52
CA ALA A 583 0.88 -18.18 -10.81
C ALA A 583 1.51 -19.33 -11.62
N GLU A 584 1.30 -20.57 -11.20
CA GLU A 584 1.71 -21.78 -11.92
C GLU A 584 1.14 -21.79 -13.35
N GLU A 585 -0.18 -21.63 -13.50
CA GLU A 585 -0.82 -21.63 -14.81
C GLU A 585 -0.28 -20.50 -15.71
N SER A 586 0.08 -19.36 -15.14
CA SER A 586 0.69 -18.26 -15.89
C SER A 586 2.07 -18.61 -16.42
N VAL A 587 2.91 -19.25 -15.62
CA VAL A 587 4.23 -19.73 -16.04
C VAL A 587 4.11 -20.85 -17.07
N ARG A 588 3.23 -21.84 -16.86
CA ARG A 588 3.00 -22.96 -17.79
C ARG A 588 2.60 -22.49 -19.19
N ARG A 589 1.80 -21.43 -19.29
CA ARG A 589 1.44 -20.82 -20.59
C ARG A 589 2.61 -20.14 -21.30
N VAL A 590 3.57 -19.60 -20.55
CA VAL A 590 4.78 -18.99 -21.14
C VAL A 590 5.75 -20.07 -21.60
N ILE A 591 5.90 -21.15 -20.83
CA ILE A 591 6.78 -22.28 -21.16
C ILE A 591 6.49 -22.83 -22.56
N THR A 592 5.22 -22.96 -22.96
CA THR A 592 4.87 -23.48 -24.30
C THR A 592 5.30 -22.59 -25.47
N ARG A 593 5.72 -21.35 -25.20
CA ARG A 593 6.28 -20.42 -26.19
C ARG A 593 7.80 -20.44 -26.23
N LEU A 594 8.44 -21.05 -25.24
CA LEU A 594 9.89 -21.23 -25.23
C LEU A 594 10.29 -22.28 -26.26
N LYS A 595 11.56 -22.25 -26.64
CA LYS A 595 12.19 -23.25 -27.49
C LYS A 595 13.36 -23.83 -26.73
N ASP A 596 13.73 -25.05 -27.12
CA ASP A 596 14.97 -25.65 -26.67
C ASP A 596 16.15 -24.74 -27.01
N GLY A 597 17.14 -24.74 -26.14
CA GLY A 597 18.33 -23.94 -26.32
C GLY A 597 19.43 -24.36 -25.38
N GLU A 598 20.66 -24.12 -25.79
CA GLU A 598 21.84 -24.34 -24.97
C GLU A 598 22.75 -23.12 -25.06
N PHE A 599 23.42 -22.82 -23.95
CA PHE A 599 24.41 -21.77 -23.90
C PHE A 599 25.50 -22.13 -22.91
N THR A 600 26.74 -21.84 -23.26
CA THR A 600 27.88 -21.97 -22.36
C THR A 600 28.61 -20.64 -22.28
N LEU A 601 28.73 -20.12 -21.07
CA LEU A 601 29.49 -18.92 -20.74
C LEU A 601 30.87 -19.33 -20.20
N MET A 602 31.94 -18.87 -20.84
CA MET A 602 33.30 -18.95 -20.28
C MET A 602 33.52 -17.81 -19.30
N LEU A 603 34.04 -18.14 -18.12
CA LEU A 603 34.48 -17.17 -17.13
C LEU A 603 35.97 -16.83 -17.34
N ASP A 604 36.40 -15.71 -16.78
CA ASP A 604 37.77 -15.18 -16.85
C ASP A 604 38.81 -16.08 -16.15
N ASN A 605 38.39 -16.86 -15.16
CA ASN A 605 39.20 -17.88 -14.48
C ASN A 605 39.28 -19.23 -15.24
N GLY A 606 38.71 -19.31 -16.44
CA GLY A 606 38.70 -20.53 -17.26
C GLY A 606 37.63 -21.56 -16.89
N ALA A 607 36.80 -21.30 -15.87
CA ALA A 607 35.61 -22.09 -15.60
C ALA A 607 34.51 -21.84 -16.64
N GLN A 608 33.52 -22.72 -16.69
CA GLN A 608 32.34 -22.55 -17.53
C GLN A 608 31.04 -22.75 -16.78
N ILE A 609 30.03 -21.95 -17.16
CA ILE A 609 28.63 -22.17 -16.79
C ILE A 609 27.89 -22.60 -18.04
N SER A 610 27.36 -23.82 -18.04
CA SER A 610 26.59 -24.37 -19.15
C SER A 610 25.16 -24.57 -18.72
N VAL A 611 24.22 -24.15 -19.56
CA VAL A 611 22.79 -24.41 -19.37
C VAL A 611 22.21 -24.98 -20.65
N ALA A 612 21.44 -26.06 -20.52
CA ALA A 612 20.57 -26.59 -21.56
C ALA A 612 19.12 -26.51 -21.07
N ILE A 613 18.25 -25.91 -21.90
CA ILE A 613 16.82 -25.80 -21.63
C ILE A 613 16.11 -26.75 -22.59
N ARG A 614 15.35 -27.71 -22.04
CA ARG A 614 14.55 -28.67 -22.82
C ARG A 614 13.06 -28.45 -22.50
N VAL A 615 12.28 -28.08 -23.50
CA VAL A 615 10.88 -27.67 -23.36
C VAL A 615 9.95 -28.81 -23.75
N ASP A 616 9.14 -29.27 -22.80
CA ASP A 616 8.03 -30.18 -23.05
C ASP A 616 6.74 -29.37 -23.22
N THR A 617 6.38 -29.12 -24.48
CA THR A 617 5.18 -28.36 -24.82
C THR A 617 3.89 -29.12 -24.49
N LYS A 618 3.92 -30.46 -24.44
CA LYS A 618 2.76 -31.30 -24.13
C LYS A 618 2.43 -31.25 -22.64
N ASN A 619 3.45 -31.38 -21.79
CA ASN A 619 3.30 -31.30 -20.33
C ASN A 619 3.39 -29.86 -19.80
N ARG A 620 3.69 -28.89 -20.67
CA ARG A 620 3.87 -27.46 -20.33
C ARG A 620 4.91 -27.27 -19.23
N SER A 621 6.04 -27.95 -19.38
CA SER A 621 7.18 -27.95 -18.45
C SER A 621 8.49 -27.69 -19.18
N ALA A 622 9.51 -27.22 -18.48
CA ALA A 622 10.86 -27.08 -19.01
C ALA A 622 11.86 -27.67 -18.01
N GLU A 623 12.82 -28.43 -18.51
CA GLU A 623 14.00 -28.84 -17.77
C GLU A 623 15.09 -27.77 -17.96
N ILE A 624 15.73 -27.36 -16.88
CA ILE A 624 16.89 -26.47 -16.88
C ILE A 624 18.07 -27.26 -16.35
N ASP A 625 18.95 -27.68 -17.26
CA ASP A 625 20.06 -28.60 -16.99
C ASP A 625 21.39 -27.83 -16.94
N PHE A 626 22.02 -27.83 -15.76
CA PHE A 626 23.33 -27.19 -15.51
C PHE A 626 24.51 -28.17 -15.49
N THR A 627 24.32 -29.46 -15.82
CA THR A 627 25.34 -30.52 -15.64
C THR A 627 26.64 -30.32 -16.43
N GLY A 628 26.64 -29.47 -17.47
CA GLY A 628 27.85 -29.10 -18.22
C GLY A 628 28.71 -28.01 -17.55
N THR A 629 28.27 -27.46 -16.42
CA THR A 629 29.01 -26.45 -15.64
C THR A 629 30.25 -27.07 -15.00
N SER A 630 31.36 -26.33 -14.96
CA SER A 630 32.58 -26.75 -14.26
C SER A 630 32.31 -27.14 -12.81
N ALA A 631 33.06 -28.11 -12.28
CA ALA A 631 33.03 -28.45 -10.86
C ALA A 631 33.43 -27.24 -9.99
N GLN A 632 33.03 -27.27 -8.72
CA GLN A 632 33.46 -26.30 -7.72
C GLN A 632 34.99 -26.14 -7.74
N GLN A 633 35.44 -24.89 -7.83
CA GLN A 633 36.87 -24.56 -7.81
C GLN A 633 37.32 -24.34 -6.36
N THR A 634 38.60 -24.64 -6.10
CA THR A 634 39.25 -24.58 -4.79
C THR A 634 40.12 -23.35 -4.65
#